data_AF-A0A165EYK1-F1
#
_entry.id   AF-A0A165EYK1-F1
#
_cell.length_a   1.000
_cell.length_b   1.000
_cell.length_c   1.000
_cell.angle_alpha   90.00
_cell.angle_beta   90.00
_cell.angle_gamma   90.00
#
_symmetry.space_group_name_H-M   'P 1'
#
loop_
_entity.id
_entity.type
_entity.pdbx_description
1 polymer ?
#
loop_
_entity_poly.entity_id
_entity_poly.type
_entity_poly.pdbx_seq_one_letter_code
_entity_poly.pdbx_strand_id
1 'polypeptide(L)' 'MSDHPDEFFLYHKMTDLAKSLKKSSNEAAGWDIYAAETHEIPPHSRAVVGTGVTIDPSKHTYT' A
#
# COMPACT_ATOMS: atom_id res chain seq x y z
N MET A 1 25.74 -10.42 6.13
CA MET A 1 24.97 -9.17 6.37
C MET A 1 25.64 -8.10 5.52
N SER A 2 25.03 -7.37 4.60
CA SER A 2 23.67 -7.25 4.08
C SER A 2 23.82 -6.51 2.75
N ASP A 3 23.35 -7.01 1.61
CA ASP A 3 23.36 -6.25 0.35
C ASP A 3 22.31 -6.82 -0.62
N HIS A 4 21.02 -6.61 -0.30
CA HIS A 4 19.96 -6.68 -1.30
C HIS A 4 19.42 -5.27 -1.58
N PRO A 5 20.17 -4.46 -2.36
CA PRO A 5 19.74 -3.12 -2.73
C PRO A 5 18.55 -3.09 -3.72
N ASP A 6 18.01 -4.26 -4.11
CA ASP A 6 16.92 -4.39 -5.09
C ASP A 6 15.55 -4.74 -4.46
N GLU A 7 15.43 -4.80 -3.13
CA GLU A 7 14.21 -5.21 -2.40
C GLU A 7 13.33 -4.03 -1.93
N PHE A 8 13.31 -2.92 -2.66
CA PHE A 8 12.46 -1.80 -2.27
C PHE A 8 11.01 -2.05 -2.71
N PHE A 9 10.09 -2.04 -1.74
CA PHE A 9 8.66 -1.91 -1.99
C PHE A 9 8.41 -0.51 -2.56
N LEU A 10 8.23 -0.41 -3.88
CA LEU A 10 8.07 0.85 -4.58
C LEU A 10 6.58 1.18 -4.71
N TYR A 11 6.23 2.43 -4.41
CA TYR A 11 4.90 2.94 -4.67
C TYR A 11 4.94 4.40 -5.09
N HIS A 12 3.95 4.80 -5.89
CA HIS A 12 3.77 6.16 -6.38
C HIS A 12 2.42 6.68 -5.95
N LYS A 13 2.39 7.90 -5.40
CA LYS A 13 1.16 8.64 -5.16
C LYS A 13 0.72 9.25 -6.50
N MET A 14 -0.49 8.90 -6.92
CA MET A 14 -1.06 9.31 -8.20
C MET A 14 -1.97 10.53 -8.06
N THR A 15 -2.29 10.93 -6.83
CA THR A 15 -3.17 12.05 -6.50
C THR A 15 -2.66 12.76 -5.25
N ASP A 16 -3.07 14.02 -5.06
CA ASP A 16 -2.72 14.80 -3.87
C ASP A 16 -3.45 14.32 -2.60
N LEU A 17 -4.54 13.57 -2.76
CA LEU A 17 -5.30 12.97 -1.66
C LEU A 17 -4.69 11.65 -1.16
N ALA A 18 -3.78 11.06 -1.94
CA ALA A 18 -3.11 9.82 -1.57
C ALA A 18 -2.24 10.02 -0.32
N LYS A 19 -2.33 9.08 0.61
CA LYS A 19 -1.47 9.05 1.81
C LYS A 19 -0.32 8.08 1.59
N SER A 20 0.84 8.43 2.14
CA SER A 20 2.01 7.56 2.11
C SER A 20 1.73 6.24 2.85
N LEU A 21 2.18 5.13 2.28
CA LEU A 21 2.09 3.83 2.92
C LEU A 21 3.00 3.79 4.14
N LYS A 22 2.56 3.11 5.20
CA LYS A 22 3.28 3.08 6.48
C LYS A 22 3.56 1.64 6.91
N LYS A 23 4.80 1.38 7.31
CA LYS A 23 5.17 0.16 8.04
C LYS A 23 5.14 0.48 9.53
N SER A 24 4.35 -0.25 10.31
CA SER A 24 4.15 0.04 11.74
C SER A 24 5.35 -0.35 12.61
N SER A 25 6.13 -1.34 12.17
CA SER A 25 7.42 -1.76 12.73
C SER A 25 8.32 -2.34 11.63
N ASN A 26 9.59 -2.58 11.93
CA ASN A 26 10.53 -3.15 10.96
C ASN A 26 10.13 -4.57 10.53
N GLU A 27 9.56 -5.34 11.45
CA GLU A 27 9.16 -6.74 11.28
C GLU A 27 7.71 -6.90 10.82
N ALA A 28 6.95 -5.82 10.65
CA ALA A 28 5.56 -5.92 10.22
C ALA A 28 5.47 -6.63 8.86
N ALA A 29 4.52 -7.57 8.74
CA ALA A 29 4.33 -8.36 7.53
C ALA A 29 3.78 -7.55 6.34
N GLY A 30 3.11 -6.42 6.61
CA GLY A 30 2.47 -5.60 5.59
C GLY A 30 2.58 -4.10 5.86
N TRP A 31 2.08 -3.34 4.90
CA TRP A 31 2.01 -1.89 4.95
C TRP A 31 0.57 -1.45 5.17
N ASP A 32 0.37 -0.46 6.02
CA ASP A 32 -0.92 0.23 6.14
C ASP A 32 -1.22 0.94 4.81
N ILE A 33 -2.40 0.68 4.26
CA ILE A 33 -2.93 1.33 3.07
C ILE A 33 -4.14 2.17 3.49
N TYR A 34 -4.17 3.42 3.03
CA TYR A 34 -5.22 4.37 3.41
C TYR A 34 -6.14 4.66 2.23
N ALA A 35 -7.42 4.89 2.54
CA ALA A 35 -8.35 5.46 1.58
C ALA A 35 -7.93 6.91 1.24
N ALA A 36 -8.01 7.27 -0.05
CA ALA A 36 -7.80 8.65 -0.49
C ALA A 36 -8.98 9.55 -0.10
N GLU A 37 -10.19 8.98 -0.01
CA GLU A 37 -11.43 9.70 0.27
C GLU A 37 -12.31 8.91 1.26
N THR A 38 -13.13 9.62 2.01
CA THR A 38 -14.12 9.02 2.91
C THR A 38 -15.14 8.20 2.12
N HIS A 39 -15.41 6.97 2.57
CA HIS A 39 -16.42 6.10 1.98
C HIS A 39 -17.31 5.54 3.09
N GLU A 40 -18.62 5.58 2.88
CA GLU A 40 -19.58 4.82 3.68
C GLU A 40 -19.79 3.45 3.04
N ILE A 41 -19.70 2.39 3.84
CA ILE A 41 -19.95 1.02 3.39
C ILE A 41 -21.21 0.54 4.12
N PRO A 42 -22.35 0.43 3.42
CA PRO A 42 -23.60 -0.03 4.03
C PRO A 42 -23.48 -1.44 4.64
N PRO A 43 -24.29 -1.78 5.66
CA PRO A 43 -24.36 -3.13 6.19
C PRO A 43 -24.62 -4.17 5.10
N HIS A 44 -23.95 -5.33 5.19
CA HIS A 44 -24.08 -6.45 4.24
C HIS A 44 -23.73 -6.13 2.78
N SER A 45 -22.95 -5.07 2.54
CA SER A 45 -22.51 -4.68 1.21
C SER A 45 -20.99 -4.85 1.01
N ARG A 46 -20.49 -4.47 -0.17
CA ARG A 46 -19.06 -4.44 -0.50
C ARG A 46 -18.74 -3.19 -1.30
N ALA A 47 -17.57 -2.60 -1.05
CA ALA A 47 -17.06 -1.45 -1.79
C ALA A 47 -15.64 -1.71 -2.31
N VAL A 48 -15.27 -1.02 -3.40
CA VAL A 48 -13.89 -0.86 -3.84
C VAL A 48 -13.47 0.54 -3.42
N VAL A 49 -12.43 0.64 -2.59
CA VAL A 49 -11.98 1.92 -2.03
C VAL A 49 -10.70 2.35 -2.73
N GLY A 50 -10.74 3.54 -3.34
CA GLY A 50 -9.58 4.14 -3.98
C GLY A 50 -8.54 4.58 -2.95
N THR A 51 -7.28 4.19 -3.19
CA THR A 51 -6.14 4.52 -2.31
C THR A 51 -5.28 5.65 -2.87
N GLY A 52 -5.44 5.96 -4.16
CA GLY A 52 -4.66 6.99 -4.86
C GLY A 52 -3.18 6.61 -5.05
N VAL A 53 -2.81 5.34 -4.84
CA VAL A 53 -1.45 4.83 -5.03
C VAL A 53 -1.38 3.74 -6.09
N THR A 54 -0.26 3.70 -6.80
CA THR A 54 0.15 2.55 -7.61
C THR A 54 1.32 1.87 -6.90
N ILE A 55 1.28 0.55 -6.79
CA ILE A 55 2.30 -0.26 -6.12
C ILE A 55 3.02 -1.09 -7.17
N ASP A 56 4.35 -1.04 -7.15
CA ASP A 56 5.23 -1.91 -7.91
C ASP A 56 5.90 -2.90 -6.93
N PRO A 57 5.38 -4.13 -6.81
CA PRO A 57 5.89 -5.10 -5.84
C PRO A 57 7.31 -5.54 -6.21
N SER A 58 8.13 -5.84 -5.21
CA SER A 58 9.49 -6.30 -5.46
C SER A 58 9.50 -7.61 -6.25
N LYS A 59 10.58 -7.80 -7.02
CA LYS A 59 10.83 -9.05 -7.75
C LYS A 59 10.73 -10.24 -6.78
N HIS A 60 10.09 -11.31 -7.22
CA HIS A 60 9.88 -12.56 -6.45
C HIS A 60 8.77 -12.57 -5.38
N THR A 61 7.96 -11.50 -5.24
CA THR A 61 6.80 -11.52 -4.33
C THR A 61 5.72 -12.54 -4.74
N TYR A 62 5.54 -12.77 -6.04
CA TYR A 62 4.47 -13.61 -6.60
C TYR A 62 4.98 -14.78 -7.46
N THR A 63 6.22 -15.20 -7.25
CA THR A 63 6.84 -16.35 -7.97
C THR A 63 6.34 -17.69 -7.48
#